data_AF-A0A2U9IGR0-F1
#
_entry.id   AF-A0A2U9IGR0-F1
#
_cell.length_a   1.000
_cell.length_b   1.000
_cell.length_c   1.000
_cell.angle_alpha   90.00
_cell.angle_beta   90.00
_cell.angle_gamma   90.00
#
_symmetry.space_group_name_H-M   'P 1'
#
loop_
_entity.id
_entity.type
_entity.pdbx_description
1 polymer ?
#
loop_
_entity_poly.entity_id
_entity_poly.type
_entity_poly.pdbx_seq_one_letter_code
_entity_poly.pdbx_strand_id
1 'polypeptide(L)'
;MKGNALSSLWNAEKIVSIDGDYEEINTGLNRSSLLKYSNFIIGNSFLYGERNLLSLTADYVIDGNKIIRSENLFENFPSIKFKGKTVTVGFCPEIGEIACISTLHQHNSLQAIYPLPFRDSSIDEILFYEVLDYDIMREANRILKIGGRVYLIIRDQVFGGIDPRDSLKFLLKFYIESAQIKDNFWIIKAKKIRN
;
A
#
# COMPACT_ATOMS: atom_id res chain seq x y z
N MET A 1 -23.18 19.33 11.13
CA MET A 1 -22.85 18.00 10.58
C MET A 1 -21.57 18.14 9.78
N LYS A 2 -20.41 17.77 10.36
CA LYS A 2 -19.10 17.83 9.70
C LYS A 2 -18.83 16.46 9.09
N GLY A 3 -18.53 16.43 7.79
CA GLY A 3 -18.41 15.23 6.99
C GLY A 3 -17.31 14.28 7.48
N ASN A 4 -17.60 12.99 7.35
CA ASN A 4 -16.65 11.90 7.54
C ASN A 4 -15.46 12.11 6.58
N ALA A 5 -14.37 12.68 7.09
CA ALA A 5 -13.11 12.74 6.40
C ALA A 5 -12.48 11.35 6.41
N LEU A 6 -12.09 10.88 5.22
CA LEU A 6 -11.38 9.63 5.00
C LEU A 6 -10.07 9.63 5.81
N SER A 7 -9.94 8.68 6.73
CA SER A 7 -8.81 8.45 7.62
C SER A 7 -7.90 7.25 7.27
N SER A 8 -7.50 7.06 6.02
CA SER A 8 -6.46 6.10 5.58
C SER A 8 -5.21 6.08 6.48
N LEU A 9 -4.29 5.10 6.37
CA LEU A 9 -3.11 4.98 7.27
C LEU A 9 -2.35 6.30 7.52
N TRP A 10 -2.40 7.22 6.55
CA TRP A 10 -1.82 8.56 6.62
C TRP A 10 -2.61 9.63 7.42
N ASN A 11 -3.87 9.35 7.76
CA ASN A 11 -4.78 10.20 8.55
C ASN A 11 -5.31 9.49 9.81
N ALA A 12 -4.92 8.24 10.08
CA ALA A 12 -5.20 7.62 11.35
C ALA A 12 -4.44 8.39 12.44
N GLU A 13 -5.15 9.10 13.33
CA GLU A 13 -4.51 9.83 14.44
C GLU A 13 -3.94 8.86 15.48
N LYS A 14 -4.50 7.65 15.59
CA LYS A 14 -4.14 6.61 16.55
C LYS A 14 -4.36 5.23 15.95
N ILE A 15 -3.37 4.35 16.05
CA ILE A 15 -3.56 2.90 15.92
C ILE A 15 -3.37 2.28 17.30
N VAL A 16 -4.35 1.47 17.72
CA VAL A 16 -4.23 0.69 18.95
C VAL A 16 -3.81 -0.72 18.56
N SER A 17 -2.68 -1.16 19.14
CA SER A 17 -2.23 -2.54 19.11
C SER A 17 -2.55 -3.19 20.47
N ILE A 18 -3.07 -4.42 20.43
CA ILE A 18 -3.37 -5.21 21.63
C ILE A 18 -2.75 -6.59 21.44
N ASP A 19 -1.78 -6.93 22.28
CA ASP A 19 -1.17 -8.27 22.41
C ASP A 19 -0.78 -8.49 23.88
N GLY A 20 -1.75 -8.87 24.71
CA GLY A 20 -1.60 -8.99 26.17
C GLY A 20 -1.47 -7.67 26.93
N ASP A 21 -0.83 -6.66 26.33
CA ASP A 21 -0.71 -5.28 26.79
C ASP A 21 -1.34 -4.30 25.78
N TYR A 22 -1.80 -3.15 26.29
CA TYR A 22 -2.37 -2.06 25.48
C TYR A 22 -1.27 -1.10 25.03
N GLU A 23 -1.03 -1.00 23.72
CA GLU A 23 -0.08 -0.04 23.14
C GLU A 23 -0.80 0.91 22.17
N GLU A 24 -0.86 2.19 22.55
CA GLU A 24 -1.34 3.26 21.66
C GLU A 24 -0.16 3.76 20.81
N ILE A 25 -0.14 3.38 19.53
CA ILE A 25 0.84 3.85 18.56
C ILE A 25 0.30 5.13 17.95
N ASN A 26 0.92 6.26 18.28
CA ASN A 26 0.60 7.54 17.66
C ASN A 26 1.09 7.53 16.20
N THR A 27 0.14 7.39 15.27
CA THR A 27 0.38 7.28 13.83
C THR A 27 0.44 8.62 13.12
N GLY A 28 0.51 9.75 13.85
CA GLY A 28 0.67 11.10 13.31
C GLY A 28 1.90 11.32 12.41
N LEU A 29 2.67 10.27 12.11
CA LEU A 29 3.85 10.28 11.24
C LEU A 29 3.85 9.25 10.08
N ASN A 30 2.73 8.60 9.75
CA ASN A 30 2.58 7.79 8.52
C ASN A 30 3.49 6.54 8.40
N ARG A 31 3.49 5.62 9.39
CA ARG A 31 4.50 4.53 9.43
C ARG A 31 3.95 3.15 9.79
N SER A 32 3.70 2.32 8.79
CA SER A 32 3.50 0.88 8.96
C SER A 32 4.78 0.15 9.41
N SER A 33 5.95 0.76 9.23
CA SER A 33 7.26 0.20 9.63
C SER A 33 7.43 -0.01 11.14
N LEU A 34 6.59 0.64 11.96
CA LEU A 34 6.61 0.52 13.42
C LEU A 34 5.68 -0.57 13.95
N LEU A 35 4.88 -1.18 13.08
CA LEU A 35 3.90 -2.18 13.49
C LEU A 35 4.59 -3.50 13.80
N LYS A 36 4.51 -3.92 15.06
CA LYS A 36 4.79 -5.29 15.47
C LYS A 36 3.55 -6.16 15.21
N TYR A 37 3.74 -7.47 15.19
CA TYR A 37 2.60 -8.39 15.17
C TYR A 37 1.66 -8.08 16.33
N SER A 38 0.37 -7.98 16.04
CA SER A 38 -0.67 -7.54 16.98
C SER A 38 -1.92 -8.40 16.82
N ASN A 39 -2.68 -8.72 17.88
CA ASN A 39 -3.95 -9.44 17.65
C ASN A 39 -4.97 -8.53 16.95
N PHE A 40 -4.97 -7.24 17.28
CA PHE A 40 -5.89 -6.26 16.69
C PHE A 40 -5.14 -5.02 16.20
N ILE A 41 -5.50 -4.56 15.00
CA ILE A 41 -5.20 -3.22 14.50
C ILE A 41 -6.53 -2.52 14.30
N ILE A 42 -6.76 -1.44 15.04
CA ILE A 42 -7.98 -0.64 14.96
C ILE A 42 -7.64 0.73 14.41
N GLY A 43 -8.32 1.09 13.33
CA GLY A 43 -8.30 2.43 12.76
C GLY A 43 -9.61 2.70 12.04
N ASN A 44 -9.60 3.66 11.13
CA ASN A 44 -10.79 4.02 10.38
C ASN A 44 -10.38 4.37 8.95
N SER A 45 -11.25 4.26 7.96
CA SER A 45 -11.06 4.55 6.53
C SER A 45 -9.75 4.05 5.87
N PHE A 46 -9.24 2.88 6.23
CA PHE A 46 -8.08 2.31 5.53
C PHE A 46 -8.40 2.07 4.04
N LEU A 47 -7.40 2.28 3.18
CA LEU A 47 -7.50 1.87 1.78
C LEU A 47 -7.47 0.34 1.66
N TYR A 48 -7.92 -0.24 0.55
CA TYR A 48 -8.06 -1.70 0.48
C TYR A 48 -6.69 -2.38 0.50
N GLY A 49 -5.71 -1.82 -0.21
CA GLY A 49 -4.34 -2.31 -0.16
C GLY A 49 -3.69 -2.17 1.22
N GLU A 50 -3.97 -1.08 1.92
CA GLU A 50 -3.56 -0.88 3.32
C GLU A 50 -4.15 -1.95 4.25
N ARG A 51 -5.45 -2.27 4.12
CA ARG A 51 -6.08 -3.35 4.91
C ARG A 51 -5.40 -4.69 4.66
N ASN A 52 -5.10 -5.00 3.40
CA ASN A 52 -4.37 -6.22 3.03
C ASN A 52 -2.98 -6.24 3.66
N LEU A 53 -2.28 -5.12 3.61
CA LEU A 53 -0.94 -5.01 4.16
C LEU A 53 -0.95 -5.15 5.68
N LEU A 54 -1.85 -4.44 6.38
CA LEU A 54 -1.99 -4.49 7.84
C LEU A 54 -2.33 -5.89 8.35
N SER A 55 -3.13 -6.63 7.58
CA SER A 55 -3.50 -8.02 7.90
C SER A 55 -2.29 -8.98 7.84
N LEU A 56 -1.12 -8.57 7.32
CA LEU A 56 0.13 -9.36 7.43
C LEU A 56 0.74 -9.27 8.83
N THR A 57 0.40 -8.23 9.58
CA THR A 57 0.92 -7.96 10.93
C THR A 57 -0.16 -8.01 12.00
N ALA A 58 -1.39 -8.41 11.66
CA ALA A 58 -2.43 -8.59 12.66
C ALA A 58 -3.48 -9.63 12.31
N ASP A 59 -4.01 -10.29 13.34
CA ASP A 59 -5.09 -11.28 13.19
C ASP A 59 -6.41 -10.61 12.75
N TYR A 60 -6.67 -9.41 13.26
CA TYR A 60 -7.88 -8.64 12.97
C TYR A 60 -7.56 -7.18 12.66
N VAL A 61 -7.99 -6.74 11.47
CA VAL A 61 -8.01 -5.31 11.11
C VAL A 61 -9.43 -4.79 11.22
N ILE A 62 -9.65 -3.85 12.13
CA ILE A 62 -10.93 -3.17 12.34
C ILE A 62 -10.84 -1.79 11.71
N ASP A 63 -11.71 -1.56 10.72
CA ASP A 63 -11.85 -0.30 10.01
C ASP A 63 -13.20 0.35 10.35
N GLY A 64 -13.15 1.30 11.29
CA GLY A 64 -14.33 1.93 11.86
C GLY A 64 -15.21 0.88 12.53
N ASN A 65 -16.41 0.66 11.99
CA ASN A 65 -17.35 -0.33 12.50
C ASN A 65 -17.30 -1.67 11.75
N LYS A 66 -16.34 -1.86 10.83
CA LYS A 66 -16.23 -3.05 9.99
C LYS A 66 -15.01 -3.87 10.40
N ILE A 67 -15.23 -5.15 10.72
CA ILE A 67 -14.15 -6.12 10.85
C ILE A 67 -13.82 -6.61 9.43
N ILE A 68 -12.60 -6.36 8.97
CA ILE A 68 -12.16 -6.78 7.64
C ILE A 68 -11.57 -8.19 7.76
N ARG A 69 -12.08 -9.12 6.96
CA ARG A 69 -11.49 -10.45 6.72
C ARG A 69 -10.90 -10.46 5.31
N SER A 70 -9.75 -11.11 5.15
CA SER A 70 -8.94 -11.14 3.91
C SER A 70 -9.71 -11.58 2.66
N GLU A 71 -10.80 -12.31 2.84
CA GLU A 71 -11.54 -13.02 1.78
C GLU A 71 -12.49 -12.13 0.93
N ASN A 72 -12.73 -10.87 1.31
CA ASN A 72 -13.79 -10.03 0.72
C ASN A 72 -13.30 -8.89 -0.21
N LEU A 73 -12.10 -8.98 -0.79
CA LEU A 73 -11.41 -7.82 -1.38
C LEU A 73 -11.22 -7.90 -2.91
N PHE A 74 -12.23 -8.27 -3.71
CA PHE A 74 -12.04 -8.32 -5.17
C PHE A 74 -13.29 -8.06 -6.00
N GLU A 75 -13.35 -6.89 -6.65
CA GLU A 75 -14.06 -6.71 -7.91
C GLU A 75 -13.29 -5.68 -8.76
N ASN A 76 -12.54 -6.15 -9.76
CA ASN A 76 -11.86 -5.38 -10.82
C ASN A 76 -10.52 -4.73 -10.48
N PHE A 77 -9.43 -5.26 -11.05
CA PHE A 77 -8.11 -4.63 -11.09
C PHE A 77 -7.76 -4.26 -12.54
N PRO A 78 -7.22 -3.06 -12.81
CA PRO A 78 -6.92 -2.65 -14.17
C PRO A 78 -5.77 -3.50 -14.75
N SER A 79 -5.92 -3.98 -15.99
CA SER A 79 -4.84 -4.70 -16.66
C SER A 79 -3.66 -3.75 -16.92
N ILE A 80 -2.51 -4.08 -16.31
CA ILE A 80 -1.22 -3.38 -16.45
C ILE A 80 -0.18 -4.38 -16.95
N LYS A 81 0.66 -3.93 -17.89
CA LYS A 81 1.77 -4.72 -18.42
C LYS A 81 3.06 -4.31 -17.72
N PHE A 82 3.65 -5.25 -16.99
CA PHE A 82 4.94 -5.06 -16.34
C PHE A 82 6.11 -5.49 -17.23
N LYS A 83 7.30 -4.95 -16.95
CA LYS A 83 8.55 -5.29 -17.62
C LYS A 83 9.62 -5.66 -16.60
N GLY A 84 10.20 -6.85 -16.75
CA GLY A 84 11.33 -7.29 -15.93
C GLY A 84 10.91 -7.70 -14.52
N LYS A 85 11.81 -7.50 -13.56
CA LYS A 85 11.63 -7.87 -12.16
C LYS A 85 10.62 -6.95 -11.48
N THR A 86 9.46 -7.50 -11.14
CA THR A 86 8.33 -6.73 -10.60
C THR A 86 7.97 -7.17 -9.19
N VAL A 87 7.74 -6.19 -8.31
CA VAL A 87 7.19 -6.37 -6.96
C VAL A 87 5.84 -5.68 -6.86
N THR A 88 4.87 -6.31 -6.22
CA THR A 88 3.56 -5.70 -5.98
C THR A 88 3.24 -5.66 -4.49
N VAL A 89 2.57 -4.58 -4.07
CA VAL A 89 2.28 -4.29 -2.65
C VAL A 89 0.82 -3.89 -2.51
N GLY A 90 0.13 -4.53 -1.56
CA GLY A 90 -1.29 -4.30 -1.26
C GLY A 90 -2.25 -5.12 -2.14
N PHE A 91 -1.77 -5.68 -3.25
CA PHE A 91 -2.56 -6.53 -4.15
C PHE A 91 -1.63 -7.38 -5.04
N CYS A 92 -1.98 -8.66 -5.24
CA CYS A 92 -1.29 -9.58 -6.15
C CYS A 92 -2.12 -9.79 -7.42
N PRO A 93 -1.85 -9.11 -8.55
CA PRO A 93 -2.34 -9.57 -9.84
C PRO A 93 -1.70 -10.91 -10.22
N GLU A 94 -2.45 -11.77 -10.91
CA GLU A 94 -1.96 -13.07 -11.42
C GLU A 94 -0.91 -12.96 -12.56
N ILE A 95 -0.18 -11.84 -12.69
CA ILE A 95 0.62 -11.51 -13.86
C ILE A 95 2.09 -11.24 -13.51
N GLY A 96 2.97 -12.20 -13.83
CA GLY A 96 4.38 -11.94 -14.11
C GLY A 96 5.22 -11.40 -12.94
N GLU A 97 4.78 -11.61 -11.71
CA GLU A 97 5.42 -11.06 -10.51
C GLU A 97 6.59 -11.91 -10.03
N ILE A 98 7.66 -11.24 -9.59
CA ILE A 98 8.73 -11.91 -8.87
C ILE A 98 8.37 -12.08 -7.39
N ALA A 99 7.60 -11.13 -6.84
CA ALA A 99 7.14 -11.18 -5.47
C ALA A 99 5.90 -10.32 -5.23
N CYS A 100 5.00 -10.79 -4.37
CA CYS A 100 3.84 -10.04 -3.91
C CYS A 100 3.89 -9.84 -2.40
N ILE A 101 3.53 -8.66 -1.91
CA ILE A 101 3.38 -8.35 -0.48
C ILE A 101 1.90 -8.07 -0.20
N SER A 102 1.20 -9.12 0.20
CA SER A 102 -0.23 -9.12 0.53
C SER A 102 -0.58 -10.37 1.34
N THR A 103 -1.64 -10.32 2.15
CA THR A 103 -2.19 -11.50 2.85
C THR A 103 -2.81 -12.55 1.94
N LEU A 104 -3.03 -12.20 0.68
CA LEU A 104 -3.63 -13.11 -0.29
C LEU A 104 -2.56 -14.07 -0.76
N HIS A 105 -2.60 -15.29 -0.22
CA HIS A 105 -1.67 -16.37 -0.50
C HIS A 105 -1.78 -16.84 -1.96
N GLN A 106 -1.17 -16.07 -2.87
CA GLN A 106 -0.86 -16.49 -4.22
C GLN A 106 0.64 -16.89 -4.30
N HIS A 107 1.03 -17.45 -5.44
CA HIS A 107 2.43 -17.79 -5.73
C HIS A 107 3.35 -16.56 -5.53
N ASN A 108 4.52 -16.76 -4.90
CA ASN A 108 5.51 -15.73 -4.59
C ASN A 108 5.08 -14.65 -3.56
N SER A 109 4.14 -14.95 -2.67
CA SER A 109 3.79 -14.06 -1.55
C SER A 109 4.91 -13.97 -0.50
N LEU A 110 5.17 -12.74 -0.03
CA LEU A 110 6.16 -12.40 0.99
C LEU A 110 5.45 -11.80 2.21
N GLN A 111 5.76 -12.32 3.39
CA GLN A 111 5.27 -11.79 4.67
C GLN A 111 6.23 -10.73 5.23
N ALA A 112 6.43 -9.64 4.50
CA ALA A 112 7.28 -8.54 4.95
C ALA A 112 6.71 -7.18 4.52
N ILE A 113 6.36 -6.33 5.49
CA ILE A 113 5.90 -4.96 5.23
C ILE A 113 7.09 -3.99 5.15
N TYR A 114 8.06 -4.14 6.07
CA TYR A 114 9.26 -3.31 6.15
C TYR A 114 10.34 -4.01 7.02
N PRO A 115 11.64 -3.94 6.65
CA PRO A 115 12.17 -3.52 5.36
C PRO A 115 11.82 -4.54 4.27
N LEU A 116 11.81 -4.10 3.01
CA LEU A 116 11.54 -5.00 1.89
C LEU A 116 12.74 -5.96 1.68
N PRO A 117 12.54 -7.28 1.56
CA PRO A 117 13.62 -8.28 1.54
C PRO A 117 14.32 -8.39 0.17
N PHE A 118 14.63 -7.24 -0.44
CA PHE A 118 15.33 -7.15 -1.71
C PHE A 118 16.63 -6.36 -1.55
N ARG A 119 17.60 -6.69 -2.40
CA ARG A 119 18.85 -5.93 -2.50
C ARG A 119 18.60 -4.56 -3.12
N ASP A 120 19.46 -3.61 -2.80
CA ASP A 120 19.46 -2.28 -3.39
C ASP A 120 19.54 -2.36 -4.92
N SER A 121 18.73 -1.54 -5.60
CA SER A 121 18.71 -1.45 -7.08
C SER A 121 18.58 -2.81 -7.80
N SER A 122 17.77 -3.72 -7.28
CA SER A 122 17.56 -5.07 -7.85
C SER A 122 16.26 -5.23 -8.63
N ILE A 123 15.28 -4.33 -8.42
CA ILE A 123 13.94 -4.39 -8.98
C ILE A 123 13.79 -3.41 -10.15
N ASP A 124 13.07 -3.81 -11.20
CA ASP A 124 12.82 -2.98 -12.39
C ASP A 124 11.54 -2.15 -12.23
N GLU A 125 10.47 -2.76 -11.70
CA GLU A 125 9.17 -2.12 -11.53
C GLU A 125 8.54 -2.50 -10.18
N ILE A 126 7.84 -1.56 -9.55
CA ILE A 126 7.04 -1.81 -8.34
C ILE A 126 5.64 -1.24 -8.50
N LEU A 127 4.66 -1.94 -7.96
CA LEU A 127 3.28 -1.51 -7.94
C LEU A 127 2.78 -1.36 -6.51
N PHE A 128 2.13 -0.23 -6.25
CA PHE A 128 1.35 0.03 -5.05
C PHE A 128 -0.11 0.08 -5.44
N TYR A 129 -0.89 -0.89 -4.97
CA TYR A 129 -2.33 -0.84 -5.05
C TYR A 129 -2.86 -0.31 -3.74
N GLU A 130 -3.40 0.91 -3.73
CA GLU A 130 -4.08 1.47 -2.57
C GLU A 130 -3.26 1.38 -1.27
N VAL A 131 -1.95 1.62 -1.38
CA VAL A 131 -0.99 1.66 -0.26
C VAL A 131 -0.24 2.99 -0.32
N LEU A 132 -0.37 3.80 0.72
CA LEU A 132 0.25 5.12 0.83
C LEU A 132 1.03 5.23 2.14
N ASP A 133 2.30 4.85 2.08
CA ASP A 133 3.18 4.83 3.24
C ASP A 133 4.57 5.35 2.85
N TYR A 134 5.09 6.35 3.57
CA TYR A 134 6.36 6.98 3.23
C TYR A 134 7.57 6.06 3.41
N ASP A 135 7.54 5.16 4.40
CA ASP A 135 8.63 4.23 4.65
C ASP A 135 8.67 3.16 3.56
N ILE A 136 7.51 2.65 3.15
CA ILE A 136 7.43 1.70 2.03
C ILE A 136 7.84 2.37 0.71
N MET A 137 7.43 3.61 0.47
CA MET A 137 7.86 4.37 -0.72
C MET A 137 9.37 4.67 -0.69
N ARG A 138 9.95 4.87 0.49
CA ARG A 138 11.40 5.00 0.67
C ARG A 138 12.11 3.67 0.36
N GLU A 139 11.59 2.54 0.81
CA GLU A 139 12.15 1.21 0.47
C GLU A 139 12.01 0.92 -1.02
N ALA A 140 10.89 1.29 -1.64
CA ALA A 140 10.70 1.20 -3.08
C ALA A 140 11.83 1.94 -3.82
N ASN A 141 12.16 3.15 -3.37
CA ASN A 141 13.28 3.89 -3.93
C ASN A 141 14.61 3.15 -3.73
N ARG A 142 14.87 2.53 -2.58
CA ARG A 142 16.09 1.74 -2.32
C ARG A 142 16.23 0.55 -3.28
N ILE A 143 15.16 -0.24 -3.44
CA ILE A 143 15.20 -1.50 -4.18
C ILE A 143 15.08 -1.32 -5.69
N LEU A 144 14.49 -0.21 -6.17
CA LEU A 144 14.37 0.08 -7.60
C LEU A 144 15.70 0.50 -8.22
N LYS A 145 15.98 -0.01 -9.42
CA LYS A 145 17.06 0.49 -10.28
C LYS A 145 16.81 1.94 -10.69
N ILE A 146 17.90 2.67 -11.00
CA ILE A 146 17.78 3.95 -11.71
C ILE A 146 17.08 3.69 -13.05
N GLY A 147 16.06 4.48 -13.34
CA GLY A 147 15.19 4.30 -14.50
C GLY A 147 14.05 3.28 -14.32
N GLY A 148 14.03 2.56 -13.20
CA GLY A 148 12.91 1.70 -12.80
C GLY A 148 11.64 2.52 -12.49
N ARG A 149 10.50 1.83 -12.44
CA ARG A 149 9.18 2.48 -12.37
C ARG A 149 8.40 2.13 -11.12
N VAL A 150 7.62 3.09 -10.67
CA VAL A 150 6.55 2.92 -9.69
C VAL A 150 5.22 3.08 -10.41
N TYR A 151 4.31 2.15 -10.18
CA TYR A 151 2.89 2.29 -10.53
C TYR A 151 2.12 2.47 -9.22
N LEU A 152 1.49 3.61 -9.03
CA LEU A 152 0.57 3.87 -7.93
C LEU A 152 -0.85 3.81 -8.47
N ILE A 153 -1.63 2.86 -7.96
CA ILE A 153 -3.01 2.61 -8.36
C ILE A 153 -3.90 2.92 -7.17
N ILE A 154 -4.84 3.83 -7.39
CA ILE A 154 -5.81 4.24 -6.39
C ILE A 154 -7.17 4.27 -7.07
N ARG A 155 -8.24 3.89 -6.37
CA ARG A 155 -9.58 4.15 -6.90
C ARG A 155 -9.83 5.65 -6.98
N ASP A 156 -10.66 6.03 -7.93
CA ASP A 156 -11.18 7.39 -7.99
C ASP A 156 -12.10 7.67 -6.78
N GLN A 157 -12.16 8.92 -6.36
CA GLN A 157 -12.96 9.35 -5.19
C GLN A 157 -14.42 8.95 -5.29
N VAL A 158 -15.00 8.97 -6.50
CA VAL A 158 -16.40 8.59 -6.73
C VAL A 158 -16.65 7.11 -6.37
N PHE A 159 -15.61 6.29 -6.40
CA PHE A 159 -15.65 4.85 -6.11
C PHE A 159 -15.01 4.49 -4.77
N GLY A 160 -14.93 5.46 -3.86
CA GLY A 160 -14.42 5.24 -2.50
C GLY A 160 -12.90 5.23 -2.37
N GLY A 161 -12.18 5.73 -3.37
CA GLY A 161 -10.75 6.01 -3.27
C GLY A 161 -10.44 7.43 -2.77
N ILE A 162 -9.27 7.96 -3.14
CA ILE A 162 -8.77 9.24 -2.62
C ILE A 162 -8.44 10.24 -3.74
N ASP A 163 -8.27 11.51 -3.37
CA ASP A 163 -7.85 12.53 -4.34
C ASP A 163 -6.45 12.17 -4.87
N PRO A 164 -6.24 12.06 -6.19
CA PRO A 164 -4.90 11.79 -6.74
C PRO A 164 -3.86 12.82 -6.29
N ARG A 165 -4.26 14.07 -5.99
CA ARG A 165 -3.35 15.10 -5.47
C ARG A 165 -2.77 14.74 -4.12
N ASP A 166 -3.52 14.04 -3.27
CA ASP A 166 -3.02 13.58 -1.98
C ASP A 166 -2.04 12.41 -2.15
N SER A 167 -2.31 11.52 -3.12
CA SER A 167 -1.45 10.39 -3.46
C SER A 167 -0.08 10.81 -4.00
N LEU A 168 -0.02 11.92 -4.76
CA LEU A 168 1.23 12.42 -5.33
C LEU A 168 2.27 12.80 -4.26
N LYS A 169 1.83 13.13 -3.04
CA LYS A 169 2.72 13.45 -1.90
C LYS A 169 3.61 12.27 -1.50
N PHE A 170 3.26 11.04 -1.87
CA PHE A 170 4.03 9.83 -1.56
C PHE A 170 5.11 9.52 -2.62
N LEU A 171 5.07 10.19 -3.78
CA LEU A 171 5.98 9.95 -4.90
C LEU A 171 7.14 10.97 -4.99
N LEU A 172 7.47 11.68 -3.90
CA LEU A 172 8.45 12.80 -3.89
C LEU A 172 9.84 12.46 -4.44
N LYS A 173 10.26 11.18 -4.34
CA LYS A 173 11.56 10.72 -4.87
C LYS A 173 11.51 10.27 -6.33
N PHE A 174 10.36 10.36 -6.99
CA PHE A 174 10.13 9.86 -8.32
C PHE A 174 9.65 10.96 -9.26
N TYR A 175 10.03 10.86 -10.52
CA TYR A 175 9.55 11.72 -11.59
C TYR A 175 8.24 11.16 -12.14
N ILE A 176 7.16 11.92 -12.12
CA ILE A 176 5.86 11.48 -12.66
C ILE A 176 5.94 11.46 -14.20
N GLU A 177 5.79 10.28 -14.80
CA GLU A 177 5.76 10.10 -16.26
C GLU A 177 4.35 10.36 -16.82
N SER A 178 3.32 9.85 -16.14
CA SER A 178 1.93 9.96 -16.58
C SER A 178 0.95 9.72 -15.44
N ALA A 179 -0.24 10.30 -15.53
CA ALA A 179 -1.39 9.95 -14.71
C ALA A 179 -2.60 9.77 -15.63
N GLN A 180 -3.32 8.66 -15.50
CA GLN A 180 -4.49 8.37 -16.33
C GLN A 180 -5.58 7.71 -15.49
N ILE A 181 -6.84 7.91 -15.89
CA ILE A 181 -7.98 7.20 -15.33
C ILE A 181 -8.29 6.00 -16.22
N LYS A 182 -8.43 4.82 -15.64
CA LYS A 182 -8.85 3.59 -16.32
C LYS A 182 -9.62 2.69 -15.36
N ASP A 183 -10.76 2.17 -15.80
CA ASP A 183 -11.57 1.18 -15.05
C ASP A 183 -11.90 1.63 -13.61
N ASN A 184 -12.17 2.93 -13.40
CA ASN A 184 -12.43 3.57 -12.10
C ASN A 184 -11.19 3.78 -11.21
N PHE A 185 -9.99 3.56 -11.73
CA PHE A 185 -8.72 3.78 -11.03
C PHE A 185 -7.91 4.90 -11.66
N TRP A 186 -7.28 5.70 -10.82
CA TRP A 186 -6.13 6.48 -11.22
C TRP A 186 -4.91 5.57 -11.24
N ILE A 187 -4.23 5.55 -12.39
CA ILE A 187 -2.96 4.85 -12.60
C ILE A 187 -1.90 5.93 -12.78
N ILE A 188 -1.11 6.15 -11.73
CA ILE A 188 -0.01 7.11 -11.72
C ILE A 188 1.29 6.32 -11.95
N LYS A 189 2.00 6.68 -13.00
CA LYS A 189 3.27 6.08 -13.36
C LYS A 189 4.39 7.06 -13.07
N ALA A 190 5.37 6.62 -12.30
CA ALA A 190 6.53 7.41 -11.94
C ALA A 190 7.83 6.65 -12.18
N LYS A 191 8.93 7.37 -12.34
CA LYS A 191 10.26 6.84 -12.65
C LYS A 191 11.28 7.27 -11.61
N LYS A 192 12.13 6.34 -11.19
CA LYS A 192 13.29 6.66 -10.35
C LYS A 192 14.37 7.34 -11.20
N ILE A 193 14.71 8.58 -10.85
CA ILE A 193 15.75 9.35 -11.55
C ILE A 193 17.05 9.46 -10.75
N ARG A 194 16.99 9.25 -9.43
CA ARG A 194 18.13 9.29 -8.49
C ARG A 194 17.85 8.45 -7.24
N ASN A 195 18.88 8.21 -6.45
CA ASN A 195 18.78 7.63 -5.09
C ASN A 195 18.31 8.69 -4.07
#